data_AF-A0AAE3ETQ9-F1
#
_entry.id   AF-A0AAE3ETQ9-F1
#
_cell.length_a   1.000
_cell.length_b   1.000
_cell.length_c   1.000
_cell.angle_alpha   90.00
_cell.angle_beta   90.00
_cell.angle_gamma   90.00
#
_symmetry.space_group_name_H-M   'P 1'
#
loop_
_entity.id
_entity.type
_entity.pdbx_description
1 polymer ?
#
loop_
_entity_poly.entity_id
_entity_poly.type
_entity_poly.pdbx_seq_one_letter_code
_entity_poly.pdbx_strand_id
1 'polypeptide(L)'
;MKSYDPADSELWTGRKSDQKQYLHEMVECSALEELTRKADSKTIALLGYACDEGVRRNQGRIGAEYGPAQIRRQLAKLPNHLDDNIHLVDLGNVNCLGGNMESAQAYLAELVVQVLRKNAFPLLLGGGHDMAYGHFTGIKKYLGGDKSVGIINFDAHFDLRVPNMEDSEKTGNSGTPFYQIARDCEISGIPFEYLCLGIRKDANTKQLFKTAKTLGVSWLEQPSFTLHHLEAIKTKIRGFMEKVDYLYVTVDLDGFSSAFAPGASAASPMGFDPQIVLECLEEIIRSKKLISLDIAEMNPDYDLDHQTAKLAASLVHFVLHQL
;
A
#
# COMPACT_ATOMS: atom_id res chain seq x y z
N MET A 1 -11.06 -14.73 18.96
CA MET A 1 -10.70 -15.21 17.61
C MET A 1 -9.60 -14.29 17.11
N LYS A 2 -8.45 -14.82 16.67
CA LYS A 2 -7.33 -13.96 16.27
C LYS A 2 -7.67 -13.32 14.92
N SER A 3 -7.36 -12.03 14.76
CA SER A 3 -7.53 -11.23 13.53
C SER A 3 -6.46 -11.61 12.48
N TYR A 4 -6.09 -12.89 12.39
CA TYR A 4 -4.94 -13.36 11.62
C TYR A 4 -5.19 -14.75 11.03
N ASP A 5 -4.99 -14.86 9.72
CA ASP A 5 -4.92 -16.13 9.01
C ASP A 5 -3.48 -16.39 8.54
N PRO A 6 -2.93 -17.59 8.78
CA PRO A 6 -1.64 -18.00 8.20
C PRO A 6 -1.63 -17.91 6.67
N ALA A 7 -0.43 -17.85 6.10
CA ALA A 7 -0.26 -17.88 4.65
C ALA A 7 -0.87 -19.14 4.02
N ASP A 8 -1.70 -18.94 3.00
CA ASP A 8 -2.33 -20.00 2.24
C ASP A 8 -1.46 -20.39 1.03
N SER A 9 -0.81 -21.54 1.13
CA SER A 9 0.04 -22.08 0.05
C SER A 9 -0.73 -22.39 -1.24
N GLU A 10 -2.06 -22.58 -1.18
CA GLU A 10 -2.87 -22.85 -2.39
C GLU A 10 -2.98 -21.62 -3.30
N LEU A 11 -2.73 -20.42 -2.78
CA LEU A 11 -2.65 -19.18 -3.57
C LEU A 11 -1.38 -19.10 -4.42
N TRP A 12 -0.35 -19.87 -4.04
CA TRP A 12 0.97 -19.89 -4.69
C TRP A 12 1.07 -21.08 -5.64
N THR A 13 0.32 -21.00 -6.74
CA THR A 13 0.31 -22.02 -7.78
C THR A 13 0.46 -21.40 -9.16
N GLY A 14 1.11 -22.14 -10.07
CA GLY A 14 1.37 -21.69 -11.42
C GLY A 14 1.96 -22.78 -12.30
N ARG A 15 2.58 -22.36 -13.40
CA ARG A 15 3.33 -23.28 -14.27
C ARG A 15 4.55 -23.80 -13.51
N LYS A 16 4.60 -25.10 -13.24
CA LYS A 16 5.75 -25.72 -12.60
C LYS A 16 6.98 -25.71 -13.50
N SER A 17 8.14 -25.51 -12.90
CA SER A 17 9.45 -25.67 -13.49
C SER A 17 10.36 -26.44 -12.53
N ASP A 18 11.39 -27.10 -13.03
CA ASP A 18 12.41 -27.71 -12.16
C ASP A 18 13.57 -26.74 -11.87
N GLN A 19 13.38 -25.45 -12.19
CA GLN A 19 14.45 -24.44 -12.23
C GLN A 19 14.09 -23.13 -11.51
N LYS A 20 13.03 -23.13 -10.68
CA LYS A 20 12.57 -21.93 -9.95
C LYS A 20 12.29 -20.73 -10.87
N GLN A 21 11.69 -20.99 -12.04
CA GLN A 21 11.41 -19.99 -13.06
C GLN A 21 10.23 -19.06 -12.72
N TYR A 22 9.45 -19.38 -11.68
CA TYR A 22 8.24 -18.63 -11.31
C TYR A 22 8.20 -18.31 -9.82
N LEU A 23 7.56 -17.20 -9.45
CA LEU A 23 7.56 -16.71 -8.07
C LEU A 23 6.94 -17.67 -7.06
N HIS A 24 5.93 -18.47 -7.42
CA HIS A 24 5.37 -19.48 -6.52
C HIS A 24 6.37 -20.57 -6.09
N GLU A 25 7.49 -20.73 -6.79
CA GLU A 25 8.56 -21.67 -6.43
C GLU A 25 9.59 -21.03 -5.49
N MET A 26 9.49 -19.71 -5.28
CA MET A 26 10.39 -18.90 -4.47
C MET A 26 9.78 -18.49 -3.13
N VAL A 27 8.45 -18.35 -3.07
CA VAL A 27 7.75 -17.87 -1.87
C VAL A 27 7.75 -18.95 -0.80
N GLU A 28 8.21 -18.59 0.40
CA GLU A 28 8.06 -19.37 1.61
C GLU A 28 6.80 -18.93 2.35
N CYS A 29 5.81 -19.81 2.54
CA CYS A 29 4.68 -19.54 3.43
C CYS A 29 5.11 -19.85 4.88
N SER A 30 5.08 -18.86 5.76
CA SER A 30 5.58 -18.98 7.13
C SER A 30 4.73 -18.19 8.12
N ALA A 31 4.67 -18.64 9.37
CA ALA A 31 4.19 -17.78 10.45
C ALA A 31 5.22 -16.68 10.76
N LEU A 32 4.78 -15.52 11.27
CA LEU A 32 5.68 -14.42 11.63
C LEU A 32 6.67 -14.80 12.75
N GLU A 33 6.24 -15.65 13.68
CA GLU A 33 7.08 -16.12 14.78
C GLU A 33 8.27 -16.94 14.26
N GLU A 34 8.06 -17.68 13.17
CA GLU A 34 9.04 -18.54 12.51
C GLU A 34 9.97 -17.76 11.58
N LEU A 35 9.62 -16.51 11.25
CA LEU A 35 10.46 -15.65 10.42
C LEU A 35 11.80 -15.41 11.11
N THR A 36 12.86 -16.03 10.59
CA THR A 36 14.22 -15.84 11.09
C THR A 36 14.99 -14.90 10.17
N ARG A 37 15.82 -14.04 10.77
CA ARG A 37 16.74 -13.22 9.99
C ARG A 37 17.78 -14.15 9.35
N LYS A 38 17.79 -14.23 8.02
CA LYS A 38 18.81 -14.95 7.26
C LYS A 38 19.98 -13.98 7.01
N ALA A 39 21.16 -14.32 7.55
CA ALA A 39 22.39 -13.56 7.31
C ALA A 39 22.66 -13.49 5.79
N ASP A 40 23.12 -12.33 5.31
CA ASP A 40 23.46 -12.08 3.90
C ASP A 40 22.32 -12.17 2.88
N SER A 41 21.06 -12.26 3.34
CA SER A 41 19.87 -12.15 2.48
C SER A 41 19.04 -10.91 2.82
N LYS A 42 18.39 -10.34 1.81
CA LYS A 42 17.34 -9.34 1.99
C LYS A 42 16.00 -10.05 2.00
N THR A 43 15.31 -9.99 3.14
CA THR A 43 13.97 -10.57 3.29
C THR A 43 12.91 -9.57 2.85
N ILE A 44 11.99 -10.01 1.99
CA ILE A 44 10.78 -9.28 1.64
C ILE A 44 9.59 -10.08 2.17
N ALA A 45 8.81 -9.46 3.04
CA ALA A 45 7.68 -10.08 3.72
C ALA A 45 6.36 -9.54 3.17
N LEU A 46 5.61 -10.42 2.51
CA LEU A 46 4.25 -10.15 2.06
C LEU A 46 3.29 -10.28 3.25
N LEU A 47 2.44 -9.28 3.44
CA LEU A 47 1.38 -9.27 4.45
C LEU A 47 0.08 -8.83 3.79
N GLY A 48 -1.00 -9.59 3.99
CA GLY A 48 -2.32 -9.19 3.52
C GLY A 48 -3.08 -8.41 4.58
N TYR A 49 -3.90 -7.46 4.13
CA TYR A 49 -4.92 -6.81 4.94
C TYR A 49 -6.29 -7.08 4.31
N ALA A 50 -6.94 -8.15 4.75
CA ALA A 50 -8.26 -8.58 4.28
C ALA A 50 -9.35 -7.88 5.08
N CYS A 51 -9.61 -6.62 4.70
CA CYS A 51 -10.61 -5.76 5.30
C CYS A 51 -11.07 -4.72 4.29
N ASP A 52 -12.38 -4.51 4.20
CA ASP A 52 -13.02 -3.44 3.44
C ASP A 52 -14.08 -2.68 4.26
N GLU A 53 -14.03 -2.84 5.59
CA GLU A 53 -14.93 -2.15 6.50
C GLU A 53 -14.78 -0.62 6.40
N GLY A 54 -13.55 -0.14 6.18
CA GLY A 54 -13.31 1.28 5.89
C GLY A 54 -13.96 1.73 4.58
N VAL A 55 -13.96 0.89 3.55
CA VAL A 55 -14.65 1.13 2.27
C VAL A 55 -16.15 1.23 2.50
N ARG A 56 -16.74 0.29 3.25
CA ARG A 56 -18.16 0.31 3.62
C ARG A 56 -18.54 1.58 4.37
N ARG A 57 -17.75 1.98 5.37
CA ARG A 57 -17.96 3.21 6.16
C ARG A 57 -17.82 4.48 5.33
N ASN A 58 -16.99 4.46 4.28
CA ASN A 58 -16.83 5.56 3.32
C ASN A 58 -17.87 5.51 2.17
N GLN A 59 -18.90 4.65 2.27
CA GLN A 59 -19.96 4.48 1.26
C GLN A 59 -19.45 3.99 -0.10
N GLY A 60 -18.33 3.28 -0.11
CA GLY A 60 -17.79 2.61 -1.29
C GLY A 60 -18.44 1.24 -1.55
N ARG A 61 -17.99 0.59 -2.63
CA ARG A 61 -18.37 -0.77 -2.99
C ARG A 61 -17.43 -1.78 -2.31
N ILE A 62 -17.98 -2.61 -1.43
CA ILE A 62 -17.25 -3.69 -0.74
C ILE A 62 -16.79 -4.78 -1.72
N GLY A 63 -15.90 -5.66 -1.24
CA GLY A 63 -15.24 -6.73 -1.99
C GLY A 63 -13.72 -6.70 -1.82
N ALA A 64 -13.14 -5.57 -1.39
CA ALA A 64 -11.70 -5.42 -1.29
C ALA A 64 -11.05 -6.34 -0.24
N GLU A 65 -11.81 -6.88 0.73
CA GLU A 65 -11.31 -7.89 1.66
C GLU A 65 -10.73 -9.13 0.95
N TYR A 66 -11.20 -9.46 -0.25
CA TYR A 66 -10.71 -10.58 -1.07
C TYR A 66 -9.52 -10.22 -1.97
N GLY A 67 -9.16 -8.94 -2.04
CA GLY A 67 -8.07 -8.42 -2.86
C GLY A 67 -6.71 -9.07 -2.61
N PRO A 68 -6.27 -9.23 -1.34
CA PRO A 68 -4.96 -9.82 -1.04
C PRO A 68 -4.78 -11.23 -1.61
N ALA A 69 -5.84 -12.04 -1.67
CA ALA A 69 -5.79 -13.39 -2.22
C ALA A 69 -5.64 -13.37 -3.76
N GLN A 70 -6.33 -12.43 -4.43
CA GLN A 70 -6.30 -12.33 -5.88
C GLN A 70 -4.98 -11.75 -6.39
N ILE A 71 -4.40 -10.79 -5.67
CA ILE A 71 -3.05 -10.28 -5.97
C ILE A 71 -2.03 -11.42 -5.89
N ARG A 72 -2.04 -12.22 -4.82
CA ARG A 72 -1.17 -13.40 -4.66
C ARG A 72 -1.30 -14.38 -5.82
N ARG A 73 -2.53 -14.75 -6.19
CA ARG A 73 -2.78 -15.70 -7.30
C ARG A 73 -2.22 -15.22 -8.64
N GLN A 74 -2.23 -13.91 -8.91
CA GLN A 74 -1.62 -13.40 -10.15
C GLN A 74 -0.10 -13.25 -10.01
N LEU A 75 0.41 -12.83 -8.85
CA LEU A 75 1.84 -12.70 -8.56
C LEU A 75 2.55 -14.06 -8.64
N ALA A 76 1.95 -15.12 -8.10
CA ALA A 76 2.44 -16.50 -8.10
C ALA A 76 2.84 -17.01 -9.51
N LYS A 77 2.13 -16.55 -10.54
CA LYS A 77 2.31 -16.97 -11.93
C LYS A 77 3.42 -16.21 -12.66
N LEU A 78 3.91 -15.10 -12.10
CA LEU A 78 4.88 -14.25 -12.78
C LEU A 78 6.28 -14.89 -12.78
N PRO A 79 7.08 -14.65 -13.83
CA PRO A 79 8.46 -15.13 -13.91
C PRO A 79 9.31 -14.62 -12.74
N ASN A 80 10.18 -15.48 -12.25
CA ASN A 80 11.18 -15.15 -11.25
C ASN A 80 12.47 -14.64 -11.92
N HIS A 81 12.89 -13.44 -11.55
CA HIS A 81 14.20 -12.87 -11.84
C HIS A 81 14.87 -12.32 -10.58
N LEU A 82 14.43 -12.75 -9.39
CA LEU A 82 14.98 -12.29 -8.12
C LEU A 82 16.43 -12.74 -7.99
N ASP A 83 17.26 -11.88 -7.40
CA ASP A 83 18.62 -12.25 -7.02
C ASP A 83 18.59 -13.38 -5.98
N ASP A 84 19.62 -14.24 -6.00
CA ASP A 84 19.72 -15.42 -5.12
C ASP A 84 19.72 -15.07 -3.61
N ASN A 85 20.05 -13.82 -3.27
CA ASN A 85 20.05 -13.31 -1.91
C ASN A 85 18.70 -12.72 -1.47
N ILE A 86 17.66 -12.78 -2.29
CA ILE A 86 16.31 -12.36 -1.92
C ILE A 86 15.56 -13.53 -1.28
N HIS A 87 15.09 -13.31 -0.05
CA HIS A 87 14.20 -14.25 0.64
C HIS A 87 12.78 -13.69 0.63
N LEU A 88 11.92 -14.24 -0.23
CA LEU A 88 10.51 -13.86 -0.33
C LEU A 88 9.66 -14.75 0.57
N VAL A 89 8.96 -14.14 1.52
CA VAL A 89 8.11 -14.85 2.51
C VAL A 89 6.70 -14.28 2.48
N ASP A 90 5.69 -15.14 2.49
CA ASP A 90 4.30 -14.76 2.73
C ASP A 90 3.93 -15.06 4.19
N LEU A 91 3.51 -14.01 4.89
CA LEU A 91 3.13 -14.06 6.30
C LEU A 91 1.61 -14.08 6.49
N GLY A 92 0.81 -14.32 5.46
CA GLY A 92 -0.64 -14.46 5.59
C GLY A 92 -1.37 -13.13 5.68
N ASN A 93 -2.52 -13.12 6.36
CA ASN A 93 -3.45 -11.98 6.33
C ASN A 93 -3.84 -11.51 7.73
N VAL A 94 -3.99 -10.20 7.89
CA VAL A 94 -4.80 -9.60 8.95
C VAL A 94 -6.24 -9.51 8.47
N ASN A 95 -7.21 -9.89 9.31
CA ASN A 95 -8.64 -9.92 8.97
C ASN A 95 -9.46 -8.97 9.84
N CYS A 96 -10.46 -8.31 9.26
CA CYS A 96 -11.42 -7.53 10.05
C CYS A 96 -12.54 -8.41 10.61
N LEU A 97 -12.49 -8.69 11.92
CA LEU A 97 -13.51 -9.49 12.60
C LEU A 97 -14.62 -8.59 13.15
N GLY A 98 -15.86 -8.87 12.74
CA GLY A 98 -17.05 -8.20 13.27
C GLY A 98 -17.08 -6.69 13.03
N GLY A 99 -16.53 -6.22 11.90
CA GLY A 99 -16.49 -4.80 11.55
C GLY A 99 -15.54 -3.95 12.41
N ASN A 100 -14.65 -4.59 13.18
CA ASN A 100 -13.71 -3.90 14.05
C ASN A 100 -12.40 -3.55 13.32
N MET A 101 -12.51 -2.62 12.37
CA MET A 101 -11.42 -2.11 11.54
C MET A 101 -10.23 -1.61 12.38
N GLU A 102 -10.50 -0.89 13.47
CA GLU A 102 -9.46 -0.31 14.33
C GLU A 102 -8.59 -1.39 14.99
N SER A 103 -9.18 -2.53 15.36
CA SER A 103 -8.41 -3.65 15.92
C SER A 103 -7.57 -4.34 14.85
N ALA A 104 -8.08 -4.44 13.62
CA ALA A 104 -7.31 -4.95 12.49
C ALA A 104 -6.12 -4.02 12.18
N GLN A 105 -6.33 -2.70 12.11
CA GLN A 105 -5.28 -1.70 11.93
C GLN A 105 -4.24 -1.73 13.05
N ALA A 106 -4.67 -1.83 14.31
CA ALA A 106 -3.76 -1.93 15.46
C ALA A 106 -2.90 -3.20 15.39
N TYR A 107 -3.50 -4.33 15.03
CA TYR A 107 -2.78 -5.58 14.88
C TYR A 107 -1.82 -5.56 13.68
N LEU A 108 -2.25 -4.99 12.54
CA LEU A 108 -1.38 -4.74 11.38
C LEU A 108 -0.15 -3.91 11.76
N ALA A 109 -0.33 -2.85 12.55
CA ALA A 109 0.76 -2.02 13.04
C ALA A 109 1.77 -2.84 13.88
N GLU A 110 1.30 -3.77 14.71
CA GLU A 110 2.16 -4.67 15.48
C GLU A 110 2.95 -5.64 14.60
N LEU A 111 2.33 -6.18 13.54
CA LEU A 111 3.02 -7.05 12.58
C LEU A 111 4.09 -6.28 11.81
N VAL A 112 3.78 -5.08 11.33
CA VAL A 112 4.74 -4.21 10.63
C VAL A 112 5.97 -3.94 11.51
N VAL A 113 5.77 -3.61 12.80
CA VAL A 113 6.89 -3.42 13.75
C VAL A 113 7.75 -4.67 13.86
N GLN A 114 7.13 -5.84 13.96
CA GLN A 114 7.84 -7.10 14.12
C GLN A 114 8.63 -7.48 12.86
N VAL A 115 8.05 -7.29 11.67
CA VAL A 115 8.73 -7.51 10.38
C VAL A 115 9.95 -6.59 10.26
N LEU A 116 9.78 -5.29 10.52
CA LEU A 116 10.88 -4.32 10.47
C LEU A 116 11.99 -4.65 11.49
N ARG A 117 11.65 -5.06 12.72
CA ARG A 117 12.62 -5.51 13.74
C ARG A 117 13.42 -6.75 13.32
N LYS A 118 12.85 -7.61 12.47
CA LYS A 118 13.54 -8.75 11.87
C LYS A 118 14.39 -8.37 10.65
N ASN A 119 14.50 -7.07 10.34
CA ASN A 119 15.22 -6.54 9.18
C ASN A 119 14.67 -7.05 7.84
N ALA A 120 13.35 -7.24 7.78
CA ALA A 120 12.61 -7.59 6.58
C ALA A 120 11.84 -6.38 6.05
N PHE A 121 11.71 -6.26 4.74
CA PHE A 121 10.92 -5.25 4.06
C PHE A 121 9.44 -5.65 4.05
N PRO A 122 8.54 -4.93 4.73
CA PRO A 122 7.10 -5.21 4.66
C PRO A 122 6.55 -4.72 3.32
N LEU A 123 5.86 -5.60 2.61
CA LEU A 123 5.11 -5.27 1.41
C LEU A 123 3.67 -5.76 1.60
N LEU A 124 2.75 -4.81 1.77
CA LEU A 124 1.38 -5.10 2.15
C LEU A 124 0.46 -5.17 0.92
N LEU A 125 -0.42 -6.15 0.92
CA LEU A 125 -1.45 -6.38 -0.09
C LEU A 125 -2.80 -6.10 0.56
N GLY A 126 -3.46 -5.05 0.12
CA GLY A 126 -4.63 -4.52 0.82
C GLY A 126 -5.97 -4.97 0.25
N GLY A 127 -6.96 -4.80 1.12
CA GLY A 127 -8.31 -4.37 0.78
C GLY A 127 -8.40 -2.85 0.80
N GLY A 128 -9.21 -2.27 1.67
CA GLY A 128 -9.45 -0.83 1.71
C GLY A 128 -8.21 0.03 2.04
N HIS A 129 -8.20 1.28 1.57
CA HIS A 129 -7.09 2.21 1.83
C HIS A 129 -6.98 2.65 3.31
N ASP A 130 -7.98 2.31 4.14
CA ASP A 130 -7.91 2.47 5.58
C ASP A 130 -6.71 1.74 6.22
N MET A 131 -6.15 0.72 5.56
CA MET A 131 -4.94 0.05 6.02
C MET A 131 -3.75 1.00 6.20
N ALA A 132 -3.70 2.10 5.44
CA ALA A 132 -2.59 3.03 5.46
C ALA A 132 -2.37 3.64 6.86
N TYR A 133 -3.45 3.80 7.64
CA TYR A 133 -3.36 4.25 9.03
C TYR A 133 -2.62 3.23 9.91
N GLY A 134 -2.99 1.95 9.83
CA GLY A 134 -2.32 0.87 10.58
C GLY A 134 -0.86 0.67 10.13
N HIS A 135 -0.62 0.73 8.82
CA HIS A 135 0.71 0.58 8.24
C HIS A 135 1.67 1.68 8.71
N PHE A 136 1.27 2.96 8.56
CA PHE A 136 2.05 4.09 9.03
C PHE A 136 2.28 4.04 10.54
N THR A 137 1.26 3.68 11.32
CA THR A 137 1.38 3.54 12.78
C THR A 137 2.46 2.53 13.16
N GLY A 138 2.54 1.39 12.44
CA GLY A 138 3.59 0.40 12.62
C GLY A 138 4.98 0.95 12.31
N ILE A 139 5.14 1.63 11.17
CA ILE A 139 6.42 2.26 10.77
C ILE A 139 6.86 3.30 11.79
N LYS A 140 5.97 4.22 12.18
CA LYS A 140 6.24 5.26 13.19
C LYS A 140 6.67 4.65 14.53
N LYS A 141 5.98 3.60 14.99
CA LYS A 141 6.32 2.88 16.23
C LYS A 141 7.68 2.19 16.15
N TYR A 142 8.05 1.66 14.99
CA TYR A 142 9.39 1.09 14.76
C TYR A 142 10.48 2.16 14.82
N LEU A 143 10.27 3.30 14.16
CA LEU A 143 11.25 4.39 14.07
C LEU A 143 11.43 5.18 15.38
N GLY A 144 10.49 5.10 16.32
CA GLY A 144 10.64 5.67 17.66
C GLY A 144 10.58 7.20 17.73
N GLY A 145 10.23 7.89 16.63
CA GLY A 145 10.07 9.36 16.58
C GLY A 145 11.34 10.17 16.25
N ASP A 146 12.53 9.56 16.33
CA ASP A 146 13.81 10.23 16.03
C ASP A 146 14.08 10.36 14.52
N LYS A 147 13.36 9.58 13.72
CA LYS A 147 13.52 9.52 12.27
C LYS A 147 12.24 9.95 11.59
N SER A 148 12.40 10.83 10.61
CA SER A 148 11.31 11.34 9.80
C SER A 148 10.89 10.32 8.74
N VAL A 149 9.58 10.19 8.51
CA VAL A 149 9.01 9.34 7.47
C VAL A 149 8.08 10.18 6.60
N GLY A 150 8.35 10.19 5.29
CA GLY A 150 7.49 10.81 4.30
C GLY A 150 6.56 9.78 3.66
N ILE A 151 5.33 10.19 3.38
CA ILE A 151 4.32 9.35 2.72
C ILE A 151 4.20 9.80 1.27
N ILE A 152 4.37 8.88 0.32
CA ILE A 152 4.05 9.09 -1.09
C ILE A 152 2.84 8.22 -1.43
N ASN A 153 1.71 8.85 -1.73
CA ASN A 153 0.47 8.20 -2.14
C ASN A 153 0.21 8.40 -3.63
N PHE A 154 0.04 7.31 -4.37
CA PHE A 154 -0.40 7.33 -5.77
C PHE A 154 -1.90 7.05 -5.81
N ASP A 155 -2.70 8.08 -6.07
CA ASP A 155 -4.14 8.04 -5.79
C ASP A 155 -4.89 9.16 -6.52
N ALA A 156 -6.15 8.90 -6.88
CA ALA A 156 -7.08 9.91 -7.36
C ALA A 156 -7.61 10.81 -6.23
N HIS A 157 -7.62 10.32 -5.00
CA HIS A 157 -8.18 10.92 -3.79
C HIS A 157 -7.07 11.42 -2.84
N PHE A 158 -7.41 12.40 -2.00
CA PHE A 158 -6.49 12.83 -0.94
C PHE A 158 -6.50 11.92 0.28
N ASP A 159 -7.67 11.33 0.55
CA ASP A 159 -7.97 10.54 1.75
C ASP A 159 -7.69 11.28 3.07
N LEU A 160 -8.10 12.55 3.04
CA LEU A 160 -8.04 13.52 4.13
C LEU A 160 -9.44 13.88 4.68
N ARG A 161 -10.43 12.98 4.58
CA ARG A 161 -11.74 13.23 5.17
C ARG A 161 -11.59 13.40 6.68
N VAL A 162 -12.34 14.35 7.23
CA VAL A 162 -12.42 14.53 8.68
C VAL A 162 -13.41 13.48 9.21
N PRO A 163 -13.00 12.62 10.16
CA PRO A 163 -13.91 11.66 10.79
C PRO A 163 -15.15 12.34 11.38
N ASN A 164 -16.34 11.74 11.22
CA ASN A 164 -17.56 12.29 11.81
C ASN A 164 -17.56 12.05 13.33
N MET A 165 -17.45 13.11 14.13
CA MET A 165 -17.33 13.02 15.59
C MET A 165 -18.68 12.80 16.30
N GLU A 166 -19.80 12.86 15.59
CA GLU A 166 -21.14 12.67 16.18
C GLU A 166 -21.56 11.19 16.27
N ASP A 167 -20.87 10.28 15.58
CA ASP A 167 -21.16 8.85 15.61
C ASP A 167 -20.30 8.18 16.70
N SER A 168 -20.94 7.55 17.68
CA SER A 168 -20.29 7.02 18.90
C SER A 168 -19.43 5.78 18.69
N GLU A 169 -19.30 5.31 17.45
CA GLU A 169 -18.43 4.21 17.05
C GLU A 169 -17.26 4.77 16.23
N LYS A 170 -16.04 4.46 16.68
CA LYS A 170 -14.74 4.93 16.19
C LYS A 170 -14.71 5.25 14.69
N THR A 171 -14.23 6.46 14.38
CA THR A 171 -14.74 7.30 13.29
C THR A 171 -13.96 7.21 11.97
N GLY A 172 -13.01 6.27 11.86
CA GLY A 172 -12.19 6.07 10.66
C GLY A 172 -12.92 5.33 9.53
N ASN A 173 -12.51 5.60 8.29
CA ASN A 173 -12.94 4.90 7.07
C ASN A 173 -11.82 4.93 6.01
N SER A 174 -12.05 4.40 4.81
CA SER A 174 -11.02 4.34 3.77
C SER A 174 -10.54 5.72 3.31
N GLY A 175 -11.37 6.76 3.42
CA GLY A 175 -11.02 8.13 3.04
C GLY A 175 -10.50 9.02 4.18
N THR A 176 -10.29 8.50 5.40
CA THR A 176 -9.73 9.26 6.54
C THR A 176 -8.28 8.96 6.94
N PRO A 177 -7.56 7.94 6.42
CA PRO A 177 -6.33 7.45 7.05
C PRO A 177 -5.27 8.54 7.16
N PHE A 178 -5.08 9.37 6.14
CA PHE A 178 -4.06 10.40 6.15
C PHE A 178 -4.43 11.62 7.02
N TYR A 179 -5.73 11.88 7.22
CA TYR A 179 -6.16 12.88 8.21
C TYR A 179 -5.84 12.39 9.63
N GLN A 180 -6.12 11.12 9.92
CA GLN A 180 -5.79 10.50 11.22
C GLN A 180 -4.28 10.53 11.46
N ILE A 181 -3.48 10.18 10.45
CA ILE A 181 -2.01 10.28 10.53
C ILE A 181 -1.57 11.72 10.83
N ALA A 182 -2.12 12.72 10.13
CA ALA A 182 -1.77 14.12 10.35
C ALA A 182 -2.04 14.56 11.80
N ARG A 183 -3.19 14.15 12.37
CA ARG A 183 -3.54 14.43 13.77
C ARG A 183 -2.61 13.73 14.75
N ASP A 184 -2.25 12.48 14.50
CA ASP A 184 -1.31 11.75 15.35
C ASP A 184 0.11 12.34 15.28
N CYS A 185 0.52 12.85 14.12
CA CYS A 185 1.78 13.59 13.96
C CYS A 185 1.76 14.90 14.75
N GLU A 186 0.69 15.68 14.66
CA GLU A 186 0.49 16.91 15.45
C GLU A 186 0.55 16.63 16.96
N ILE A 187 -0.18 15.62 17.45
CA ILE A 187 -0.19 15.22 18.86
C ILE A 187 1.21 14.78 19.33
N SER A 188 1.96 14.10 18.45
CA SER A 188 3.31 13.61 18.77
C SER A 188 4.40 14.67 18.55
N GLY A 189 4.05 15.87 18.06
CA GLY A 189 5.02 16.93 17.76
C GLY A 189 6.00 16.59 16.64
N ILE A 190 5.62 15.70 15.70
CA ILE A 190 6.45 15.35 14.53
C ILE A 190 5.86 15.92 13.24
N PRO A 191 6.69 16.20 12.21
CA PRO A 191 6.19 16.68 10.92
C PRO A 191 5.29 15.66 10.22
N PHE A 192 4.25 16.15 9.54
CA PHE A 192 3.44 15.38 8.62
C PHE A 192 3.89 15.69 7.18
N GLU A 193 4.75 14.83 6.63
CA GLU A 193 5.26 14.96 5.26
C GLU A 193 4.45 14.03 4.34
N TYR A 194 3.54 14.61 3.55
CA TYR A 194 2.64 13.86 2.68
C TYR A 194 2.65 14.41 1.25
N LEU A 195 2.92 13.53 0.29
CA LEU A 195 2.90 13.80 -1.15
C LEU A 195 1.87 12.91 -1.85
N CYS A 196 0.83 13.50 -2.43
CA CYS A 196 -0.13 12.80 -3.28
C CYS A 196 0.17 13.00 -4.77
N LEU A 197 0.21 11.93 -5.55
CA LEU A 197 0.47 11.97 -6.99
C LEU A 197 -0.71 11.36 -7.73
N GLY A 198 -1.26 12.11 -8.70
CA GLY A 198 -2.40 11.66 -9.49
C GLY A 198 -3.75 12.21 -9.04
N ILE A 199 -3.77 13.20 -8.15
CA ILE A 199 -5.00 13.77 -7.58
C ILE A 199 -5.97 14.23 -8.66
N ARG A 200 -7.22 13.79 -8.55
CA ARG A 200 -8.29 14.19 -9.45
C ARG A 200 -9.17 15.26 -8.82
N LYS A 201 -9.25 16.41 -9.48
CA LYS A 201 -10.06 17.55 -9.01
C LYS A 201 -11.55 17.25 -8.99
N ASP A 202 -12.03 16.37 -9.86
CA ASP A 202 -13.41 15.89 -9.93
C ASP A 202 -13.71 14.76 -8.94
N ALA A 203 -12.68 14.14 -8.35
CA ALA A 203 -12.82 13.15 -7.28
C ALA A 203 -12.75 13.78 -5.86
N ASN A 204 -12.27 15.02 -5.75
CA ASN A 204 -12.04 15.69 -4.46
C ASN A 204 -12.84 16.99 -4.35
N THR A 205 -13.60 17.13 -3.25
CA THR A 205 -14.36 18.35 -2.98
C THR A 205 -13.43 19.54 -2.74
N LYS A 206 -13.94 20.77 -2.91
CA LYS A 206 -13.21 22.00 -2.54
C LYS A 206 -12.74 21.99 -1.08
N GLN A 207 -13.47 21.33 -0.19
CA GLN A 207 -13.09 21.22 1.22
C GLN A 207 -11.85 20.36 1.41
N LEU A 208 -11.72 19.24 0.68
CA LEU A 208 -10.52 18.39 0.74
C LEU A 208 -9.26 19.14 0.26
N PHE A 209 -9.36 19.94 -0.80
CA PHE A 209 -8.25 20.81 -1.21
C PHE A 209 -7.88 21.87 -0.16
N LYS A 210 -8.87 22.39 0.59
CA LYS A 210 -8.58 23.30 1.71
C LYS A 210 -7.89 22.54 2.85
N THR A 211 -8.38 21.36 3.21
CA THR A 211 -7.76 20.50 4.23
C THR A 211 -6.31 20.17 3.86
N ALA A 212 -6.06 19.74 2.62
CA ALA A 212 -4.71 19.46 2.11
C ALA A 212 -3.77 20.67 2.25
N LYS A 213 -4.24 21.88 1.89
CA LYS A 213 -3.48 23.12 2.07
C LYS A 213 -3.19 23.43 3.54
N THR A 214 -4.19 23.30 4.41
CA THR A 214 -4.04 23.55 5.85
C THR A 214 -3.03 22.60 6.49
N LEU A 215 -3.03 21.33 6.06
CA LEU A 215 -2.11 20.30 6.55
C LEU A 215 -0.73 20.33 5.88
N GLY A 216 -0.48 21.27 4.94
CA GLY A 216 0.81 21.38 4.25
C GLY A 216 1.10 20.26 3.25
N VAL A 217 0.07 19.55 2.78
CA VAL A 217 0.20 18.43 1.82
C VAL A 217 0.76 18.94 0.50
N SER A 218 1.73 18.23 -0.06
CA SER A 218 2.18 18.43 -1.42
C SER A 218 1.36 17.54 -2.35
N TRP A 219 0.93 18.04 -3.51
CA TRP A 219 0.28 17.17 -4.48
C TRP A 219 0.62 17.51 -5.92
N LEU A 220 0.32 16.57 -6.80
CA LEU A 220 0.29 16.75 -8.25
C LEU A 220 -1.02 16.19 -8.80
N GLU A 221 -1.75 17.03 -9.55
CA GLU A 221 -3.01 16.62 -10.16
C GLU A 221 -2.78 15.72 -11.39
N GLN A 222 -3.73 14.82 -11.66
CA GLN A 222 -3.66 13.81 -12.73
C GLN A 222 -3.25 14.38 -14.10
N PRO A 223 -3.74 15.54 -14.59
CA PRO A 223 -3.35 16.05 -15.91
C PRO A 223 -1.85 16.34 -16.04
N SER A 224 -1.18 16.59 -14.92
CA SER A 224 0.27 16.82 -14.87
C SER A 224 1.06 15.56 -14.49
N PHE A 225 0.38 14.49 -14.06
CA PHE A 225 1.01 13.21 -13.68
C PHE A 225 1.03 12.24 -14.87
N THR A 226 1.85 12.58 -15.86
CA THR A 226 1.98 11.82 -17.12
C THR A 226 3.45 11.72 -17.51
N LEU A 227 3.79 10.78 -18.40
CA LEU A 227 5.18 10.60 -18.89
C LEU A 227 5.73 11.84 -19.60
N HIS A 228 4.89 12.69 -20.18
CA HIS A 228 5.33 13.96 -20.75
C HIS A 228 6.03 14.84 -19.70
N HIS A 229 5.57 14.80 -18.45
CA HIS A 229 6.10 15.60 -17.36
C HIS A 229 7.07 14.81 -16.46
N LEU A 230 7.59 13.67 -16.92
CA LEU A 230 8.35 12.72 -16.10
C LEU A 230 9.50 13.38 -15.31
N GLU A 231 10.33 14.21 -15.95
CA GLU A 231 11.46 14.86 -15.26
C GLU A 231 11.01 15.85 -14.19
N ALA A 232 9.91 16.56 -14.40
CA ALA A 232 9.34 17.45 -13.40
C ALA A 232 8.77 16.66 -12.22
N ILE A 233 8.15 15.50 -12.49
CA ILE A 233 7.63 14.58 -11.47
C ILE A 233 8.78 14.00 -10.65
N LYS A 234 9.82 13.45 -11.29
CA LYS A 234 11.02 12.93 -10.62
C LYS A 234 11.71 14.02 -9.78
N THR A 235 11.79 15.25 -10.29
CA THR A 235 12.34 16.39 -9.53
C THR A 235 11.50 16.71 -8.29
N LYS A 236 10.17 16.69 -8.40
CA LYS A 236 9.26 16.87 -7.26
C LYS A 236 9.41 15.76 -6.22
N ILE A 237 9.54 14.51 -6.65
CA ILE A 237 9.79 13.36 -5.77
C ILE A 237 11.14 13.55 -5.06
N ARG A 238 12.24 13.83 -5.78
CA ARG A 238 13.56 14.09 -5.18
C ARG A 238 13.53 15.17 -4.11
N GLY A 239 12.91 16.32 -4.39
CA GLY A 239 12.78 17.40 -3.42
C GLY A 239 11.92 17.04 -2.19
N PHE A 240 10.97 16.10 -2.33
CA PHE A 240 10.25 15.54 -1.20
C PHE A 240 11.12 14.57 -0.39
N MET A 241 11.84 13.67 -1.07
CA MET A 241 12.74 12.69 -0.45
C MET A 241 13.88 13.34 0.34
N GLU A 242 14.34 14.54 -0.05
CA GLU A 242 15.38 15.28 0.68
C GLU A 242 14.98 15.68 2.10
N LYS A 243 13.67 15.81 2.38
CA LYS A 243 13.16 16.27 3.68
C LYS A 243 13.06 15.19 4.74
N VAL A 244 13.14 13.92 4.33
CA VAL A 244 12.80 12.77 5.19
C VAL A 244 13.90 11.71 5.21
N ASP A 245 14.02 10.98 6.31
CA ASP A 245 14.95 9.86 6.45
C ASP A 245 14.45 8.62 5.71
N TYR A 246 13.14 8.33 5.82
CA TYR A 246 12.50 7.16 5.24
C TYR A 246 11.25 7.51 4.43
N LEU A 247 10.87 6.62 3.52
CA LEU A 247 9.68 6.73 2.69
C LEU A 247 8.77 5.53 2.90
N TYR A 248 7.50 5.84 3.15
CA TYR A 248 6.39 4.91 3.04
C TYR A 248 5.64 5.22 1.74
N VAL A 249 5.55 4.22 0.85
CA VAL A 249 4.78 4.33 -0.39
C VAL A 249 3.48 3.57 -0.26
N THR A 250 2.39 4.17 -0.72
CA THR A 250 1.09 3.53 -0.83
C THR A 250 0.53 3.80 -2.21
N VAL A 251 -0.02 2.76 -2.84
CA VAL A 251 -0.59 2.82 -4.19
C VAL A 251 -2.05 2.43 -4.10
N ASP A 252 -2.93 3.39 -4.35
CA ASP A 252 -4.36 3.12 -4.52
C ASP A 252 -4.62 2.71 -5.98
N LEU A 253 -5.25 1.54 -6.16
CA LEU A 253 -5.56 1.04 -7.50
C LEU A 253 -6.65 1.86 -8.21
N ASP A 254 -7.48 2.62 -7.48
CA ASP A 254 -8.49 3.51 -8.06
C ASP A 254 -7.91 4.80 -8.66
N GLY A 255 -6.63 5.08 -8.36
CA GLY A 255 -5.86 6.15 -8.99
C GLY A 255 -5.57 5.89 -10.47
N PHE A 256 -5.43 4.61 -10.86
CA PHE A 256 -5.24 4.24 -12.26
C PHE A 256 -6.53 4.41 -13.05
N SER A 257 -6.40 4.65 -14.36
CA SER A 257 -7.57 4.60 -15.24
C SER A 257 -8.23 3.22 -15.14
N SER A 258 -9.57 3.17 -15.10
CA SER A 258 -10.33 1.92 -15.12
C SER A 258 -10.13 1.10 -16.40
N ALA A 259 -9.50 1.68 -17.42
CA ALA A 259 -8.98 0.94 -18.57
C ALA A 259 -7.85 -0.05 -18.19
N PHE A 260 -7.22 0.14 -17.03
CA PHE A 260 -6.18 -0.73 -16.44
C PHE A 260 -6.60 -1.34 -15.09
N ALA A 261 -7.41 -0.62 -14.30
CA ALA A 261 -7.86 -1.04 -12.98
C ALA A 261 -9.39 -0.93 -12.81
N PRO A 262 -10.21 -1.72 -13.52
CA PRO A 262 -11.66 -1.69 -13.37
C PRO A 262 -12.16 -2.20 -12.00
N GLY A 263 -11.39 -3.09 -11.37
CA GLY A 263 -11.68 -3.77 -10.11
C GLY A 263 -11.25 -2.97 -8.88
N ALA A 264 -11.86 -1.81 -8.69
CA ALA A 264 -11.66 -0.95 -7.52
C ALA A 264 -12.98 -0.33 -7.07
N SER A 265 -13.09 0.14 -5.82
CA SER A 265 -14.33 0.70 -5.28
C SER A 265 -14.83 1.91 -6.08
N ALA A 266 -13.95 2.85 -6.44
CA ALA A 266 -14.28 4.08 -7.17
C ALA A 266 -13.62 4.15 -8.57
N ALA A 267 -13.59 3.03 -9.30
CA ALA A 267 -12.98 2.94 -10.63
C ALA A 267 -13.49 4.03 -11.59
N SER A 268 -12.56 4.67 -12.31
CA SER A 268 -12.86 5.77 -13.21
C SER A 268 -11.95 5.79 -14.44
N PRO A 269 -12.47 6.14 -15.63
CA PRO A 269 -11.66 6.17 -16.85
C PRO A 269 -10.59 7.28 -16.85
N MET A 270 -10.72 8.29 -15.99
CA MET A 270 -9.88 9.49 -15.99
C MET A 270 -8.64 9.42 -15.07
N GLY A 271 -8.25 8.22 -14.62
CA GLY A 271 -7.06 8.00 -13.80
C GLY A 271 -5.73 8.06 -14.58
N PHE A 272 -4.62 7.75 -13.91
CA PHE A 272 -3.28 7.74 -14.50
C PHE A 272 -2.88 6.38 -15.12
N ASP A 273 -1.80 6.39 -15.88
CA ASP A 273 -1.24 5.22 -16.57
C ASP A 273 -0.27 4.45 -15.65
N PRO A 274 -0.23 3.10 -15.70
CA PRO A 274 0.75 2.29 -15.00
C PRO A 274 2.21 2.73 -15.16
N GLN A 275 2.61 3.14 -16.35
CA GLN A 275 4.00 3.41 -16.68
C GLN A 275 4.57 4.61 -15.88
N ILE A 276 3.77 5.65 -15.62
CA ILE A 276 4.27 6.78 -14.82
C ILE A 276 4.52 6.37 -13.36
N VAL A 277 3.73 5.44 -12.81
CA VAL A 277 3.94 4.94 -11.44
C VAL A 277 5.21 4.09 -11.37
N LEU A 278 5.46 3.21 -12.36
CA LEU A 278 6.69 2.42 -12.42
C LEU A 278 7.95 3.31 -12.44
N GLU A 279 7.95 4.36 -13.26
CA GLU A 279 9.05 5.35 -13.31
C GLU A 279 9.27 6.08 -11.99
N CYS A 280 8.19 6.38 -11.25
CA CYS A 280 8.27 6.99 -9.94
C CYS A 280 8.79 6.00 -8.88
N LEU A 281 8.31 4.75 -8.90
CA LEU A 281 8.77 3.69 -8.01
C LEU A 281 10.25 3.41 -8.21
N GLU A 282 10.76 3.41 -9.45
CA GLU A 282 12.20 3.25 -9.72
C GLU A 282 13.02 4.34 -9.02
N GLU A 283 12.63 5.62 -9.18
CA GLU A 283 13.31 6.76 -8.54
C GLU A 283 13.28 6.64 -7.01
N ILE A 284 12.13 6.25 -6.45
CA ILE A 284 11.95 6.09 -5.00
C ILE A 284 12.80 4.94 -4.46
N ILE A 285 12.82 3.78 -5.12
CA ILE A 285 13.59 2.61 -4.68
C ILE A 285 15.09 2.90 -4.76
N ARG A 286 15.55 3.55 -5.84
CA ARG A 286 16.96 3.96 -6.01
C ARG A 286 17.47 4.90 -4.93
N SER A 287 16.59 5.65 -4.28
CA SER A 287 16.95 6.50 -3.14
C SER A 287 17.42 5.70 -1.91
N LYS A 288 17.10 4.40 -1.83
CA LYS A 288 17.31 3.51 -0.67
C LYS A 288 16.61 3.96 0.61
N LYS A 289 15.66 4.91 0.52
CA LYS A 289 14.87 5.40 1.65
C LYS A 289 13.55 4.65 1.84
N LEU A 290 13.11 3.85 0.86
CA LEU A 290 11.86 3.09 0.94
C LEU A 290 11.93 2.07 2.08
N ILE A 291 11.13 2.28 3.13
CA ILE A 291 11.08 1.39 4.30
C ILE A 291 9.96 0.35 4.18
N SER A 292 8.89 0.68 3.46
CA SER A 292 7.72 -0.17 3.31
C SER A 292 6.83 0.29 2.16
N LEU A 293 6.03 -0.61 1.60
CA LEU A 293 5.07 -0.32 0.53
C LEU A 293 3.73 -1.06 0.71
N ASP A 294 2.62 -0.47 0.30
CA ASP A 294 1.35 -1.19 0.14
C ASP A 294 0.60 -0.89 -1.17
N ILE A 295 -0.29 -1.82 -1.55
CA ILE A 295 -1.21 -1.72 -2.68
C ILE A 295 -2.65 -1.85 -2.17
N ALA A 296 -3.48 -0.82 -2.34
CA ALA A 296 -4.84 -0.70 -1.82
C ALA A 296 -5.93 -0.86 -2.89
N GLU A 297 -7.18 -1.01 -2.43
CA GLU A 297 -8.43 -0.94 -3.20
C GLU A 297 -8.58 -1.98 -4.33
N MET A 298 -7.86 -3.10 -4.23
CA MET A 298 -8.11 -4.23 -5.14
C MET A 298 -9.46 -4.86 -4.80
N ASN A 299 -10.46 -4.66 -5.65
CA ASN A 299 -11.78 -5.23 -5.51
C ASN A 299 -12.08 -6.24 -6.64
N PRO A 300 -12.05 -7.56 -6.36
CA PRO A 300 -12.25 -8.58 -7.37
C PRO A 300 -13.67 -8.72 -7.88
N ASP A 301 -14.68 -8.23 -7.16
CA ASP A 301 -16.09 -8.31 -7.60
C ASP A 301 -16.36 -7.45 -8.84
N TYR A 302 -15.51 -6.45 -9.08
CA TYR A 302 -15.58 -5.56 -10.23
C TYR A 302 -14.39 -5.74 -11.19
N ASP A 303 -13.51 -6.71 -10.92
CA ASP A 303 -12.36 -6.97 -11.78
C ASP A 303 -12.77 -7.76 -13.02
N LEU A 304 -12.22 -7.39 -14.17
CA LEU A 304 -12.54 -7.98 -15.47
C LEU A 304 -11.35 -8.80 -15.94
N ASP A 305 -11.51 -10.11 -16.10
CA ASP A 305 -10.42 -11.02 -16.48
C ASP A 305 -9.13 -10.84 -15.63
N HIS A 306 -9.31 -10.59 -14.34
CA HIS A 306 -8.22 -10.33 -13.39
C HIS A 306 -7.31 -9.15 -13.78
N GLN A 307 -7.80 -8.19 -14.55
CA GLN A 307 -6.98 -7.10 -15.09
C GLN A 307 -6.32 -6.27 -13.98
N THR A 308 -7.10 -5.90 -12.97
CA THR A 308 -6.66 -5.12 -11.81
C THR A 308 -5.74 -5.96 -10.92
N ALA A 309 -6.09 -7.23 -10.71
CA ALA A 309 -5.23 -8.17 -9.99
C ALA A 309 -3.85 -8.33 -10.66
N LYS A 310 -3.82 -8.42 -11.99
CA LYS A 310 -2.59 -8.51 -12.80
C LYS A 310 -1.79 -7.21 -12.71
N LEU A 311 -2.45 -6.05 -12.74
CA LEU A 311 -1.79 -4.76 -12.54
C LEU A 311 -1.12 -4.70 -11.17
N ALA A 312 -1.86 -4.98 -10.10
CA ALA A 312 -1.34 -5.01 -8.74
C ALA A 312 -0.16 -5.99 -8.62
N ALA A 313 -0.31 -7.21 -9.11
CA ALA A 313 0.77 -8.20 -9.14
C ALA A 313 1.99 -7.74 -9.94
N SER A 314 1.81 -7.01 -11.04
CA SER A 314 2.91 -6.47 -11.85
C SER A 314 3.65 -5.34 -11.13
N LEU A 315 2.94 -4.48 -10.40
CA LEU A 315 3.55 -3.45 -9.55
C LEU A 315 4.38 -4.11 -8.43
N VAL A 316 3.82 -5.12 -7.75
CA VAL A 316 4.54 -5.88 -6.73
C VAL A 316 5.76 -6.56 -7.33
N HIS A 317 5.61 -7.26 -8.45
CA HIS A 317 6.73 -7.88 -9.17
C HIS A 317 7.83 -6.88 -9.49
N PHE A 318 7.51 -5.71 -10.04
CA PHE A 318 8.49 -4.67 -10.32
C PHE A 318 9.25 -4.25 -9.06
N VAL A 319 8.55 -4.02 -7.95
CA VAL A 319 9.17 -3.63 -6.67
C VAL A 319 10.09 -4.75 -6.15
N LEU A 320 9.64 -6.01 -6.17
CA LEU A 320 10.44 -7.14 -5.69
C LEU A 320 11.79 -7.27 -6.39
N HIS A 321 11.85 -6.93 -7.69
CA HIS A 321 13.06 -7.06 -8.52
C HIS A 321 13.96 -5.83 -8.52
N GLN A 322 13.56 -4.76 -7.81
CA GLN A 322 14.32 -3.51 -7.72
C GLN A 322 14.87 -3.26 -6.31
N LEU A 323 14.36 -4.00 -5.31
CA LEU A 323 14.68 -3.84 -3.90
C LEU A 323 16.09 -4.34 -3.57
#